data_AF-A0A3B6RQU5-F1
#
_entry.id   AF-A0A3B6RQU5-F1
#
_cell.length_a   1.000
_cell.length_b   1.000
_cell.length_c   1.000
_cell.angle_alpha   90.00
_cell.angle_beta   90.00
_cell.angle_gamma   90.00
#
_symmetry.space_group_name_H-M   'P 1'
#
loop_
_entity.id
_entity.type
_entity.pdbx_description
1 polymer ?
#
loop_
_entity_poly.entity_id
_entity_poly.type
_entity_poly.pdbx_seq_one_letter_code
_entity_poly.pdbx_strand_id
1 'polypeptide(L)'
;MSSAGRARAASLAAVAVRMVVGAAARPAPSAALMMAAVRGEDTEFGTALWWAYAAFSALLVLLAGIMSGLTLGLMSLGPVDLEILMRSGTDAEKAQAAAILPVVKKQHQLLVTLLLCNACAMEALPIFLDRIFNPVLAIILSVTFVLAFGEVIPQAICTRYGLAVGASFVWLVRIVMVIAYPIAYPIGKLLDFALGHESALFRRAQLKALVSIHSKAAGKGGELTHDETTIISGALDLTEKTAEEAMTPIESTFSLDVDSKLDWETIGTILARGHSRVPVYSGNPRNVIGLLLVKSLLTVRAEIETPVSAVSIRRIPRVPSDMPLYDILNEFQKGGSHMAAVVKAKPKNAPPHDKTEPEHAG
;
A
#
# COMPACT_ATOMS: atom_id res chain seq x y z
N MET A 1 -20.86 -15.39 -9.32
CA MET A 1 -20.19 -16.17 -10.40
C MET A 1 -20.77 -17.57 -10.43
N SER A 2 -21.40 -17.94 -11.56
CA SER A 2 -22.31 -19.08 -11.74
C SER A 2 -21.60 -20.45 -11.69
N SER A 3 -22.28 -21.47 -11.13
CA SER A 3 -21.82 -22.86 -11.03
C SER A 3 -21.47 -23.51 -12.39
N ALA A 4 -21.94 -22.92 -13.49
CA ALA A 4 -21.60 -23.32 -14.86
C ALA A 4 -20.11 -23.15 -15.21
N GLY A 5 -19.38 -22.25 -14.53
CA GLY A 5 -17.95 -22.01 -14.79
C GLY A 5 -17.03 -23.12 -14.25
N ARG A 6 -17.39 -23.76 -13.14
CA ARG A 6 -16.59 -24.83 -12.52
C ARG A 6 -16.71 -26.15 -13.29
N ALA A 7 -17.87 -26.43 -13.89
CA ALA A 7 -18.09 -27.63 -14.68
C ALA A 7 -17.31 -27.62 -16.02
N ARG A 8 -17.16 -26.44 -16.66
CA ARG A 8 -16.36 -26.30 -17.89
C ARG A 8 -14.86 -26.44 -17.65
N ALA A 9 -14.34 -25.95 -16.53
CA ALA A 9 -12.93 -26.11 -16.17
C ALA A 9 -12.55 -27.56 -15.85
N ALA A 10 -13.44 -28.30 -15.16
CA ALA A 10 -13.23 -29.72 -14.86
C ALA A 10 -13.29 -30.61 -16.12
N SER A 11 -14.15 -30.27 -17.10
CA SER A 11 -14.25 -31.00 -18.37
C SER A 11 -13.03 -30.80 -19.27
N LEU A 12 -12.45 -29.60 -19.31
CA LEU A 12 -11.21 -29.31 -20.05
C LEU A 12 -9.99 -30.00 -19.44
N ALA A 13 -9.90 -30.05 -18.10
CA ALA A 13 -8.84 -30.78 -17.41
C ALA A 13 -8.93 -32.30 -17.66
N ALA A 14 -10.13 -32.87 -17.67
CA ALA A 14 -10.34 -34.30 -17.93
C ALA A 14 -9.99 -34.70 -19.38
N VAL A 15 -10.25 -33.84 -20.37
CA VAL A 15 -9.87 -34.07 -21.78
C VAL A 15 -8.36 -33.96 -21.98
N ALA A 16 -7.69 -33.00 -21.30
CA ALA A 16 -6.24 -32.87 -21.35
C ALA A 16 -5.53 -34.08 -20.73
N VAL A 17 -6.01 -34.60 -19.59
CA VAL A 17 -5.45 -35.80 -18.95
C VAL A 17 -5.68 -37.04 -19.81
N ARG A 18 -6.82 -37.17 -20.50
CA ARG A 18 -7.07 -38.29 -21.43
C ARG A 18 -6.22 -38.23 -22.70
N MET A 19 -5.87 -37.05 -23.20
CA MET A 19 -4.93 -36.90 -24.33
C MET A 19 -3.50 -37.26 -23.93
N VAL A 20 -3.08 -36.95 -22.70
CA VAL A 20 -1.73 -37.29 -22.21
C VAL A 20 -1.60 -38.79 -21.91
N VAL A 21 -2.65 -39.43 -21.37
CA VAL A 21 -2.61 -40.87 -21.02
C VAL A 21 -2.88 -41.78 -22.22
N GLY A 22 -3.63 -41.32 -23.22
CA GLY A 22 -3.97 -42.11 -24.42
C GLY A 22 -2.86 -42.29 -25.45
N ALA A 23 -1.76 -41.55 -25.35
CA ALA A 23 -0.62 -41.63 -26.28
C ALA A 23 0.42 -42.72 -25.90
N ALA A 24 0.27 -43.37 -24.73
CA ALA A 24 1.26 -44.29 -24.16
C ALA A 24 1.00 -45.79 -24.44
N ALA A 25 0.40 -46.15 -25.59
CA ALA A 25 0.12 -47.54 -25.91
C ALA A 25 0.38 -47.90 -27.38
N ARG A 26 1.64 -47.82 -27.82
CA ARG A 26 2.18 -48.62 -28.94
C ARG A 26 3.63 -49.01 -28.64
N PRO A 27 4.05 -50.28 -28.82
CA PRO A 27 5.44 -50.65 -28.63
C PRO A 27 6.22 -50.17 -29.86
N ALA A 28 7.01 -49.11 -29.72
CA ALA A 28 7.83 -48.60 -30.80
C ALA A 28 9.25 -49.22 -30.74
N PRO A 29 9.72 -49.93 -31.78
CA PRO A 29 11.12 -50.31 -31.91
C PRO A 29 11.95 -49.09 -32.37
N SER A 30 11.88 -47.99 -31.60
CA SER A 30 12.47 -46.70 -31.95
C SER A 30 13.34 -46.11 -30.85
N ALA A 31 13.30 -46.63 -29.62
CA ALA A 31 14.17 -46.14 -28.54
C ALA A 31 15.65 -46.39 -28.85
N ALA A 32 15.98 -47.55 -29.42
CA ALA A 32 17.35 -47.86 -29.84
C ALA A 32 17.79 -47.03 -31.07
N LEU A 33 16.87 -46.72 -31.99
CA LEU A 33 17.16 -45.92 -33.18
C LEU A 33 17.26 -44.42 -32.86
N MET A 34 16.44 -43.91 -31.92
CA MET A 34 16.58 -42.55 -31.38
C MET A 34 17.84 -42.40 -30.54
N MET A 35 18.20 -43.40 -29.73
CA MET A 35 19.47 -43.41 -28.98
C MET A 35 20.68 -43.47 -29.91
N ALA A 36 20.56 -44.12 -31.08
CA ALA A 36 21.60 -44.11 -32.10
C ALA A 36 21.67 -42.79 -32.88
N ALA A 37 20.55 -42.09 -33.07
CA ALA A 37 20.49 -40.80 -33.78
C ALA A 37 20.93 -39.59 -32.92
N VAL A 38 21.01 -39.75 -31.60
CA VAL A 38 21.47 -38.72 -30.64
C VAL A 38 22.92 -38.94 -30.19
N ARG A 39 23.68 -39.85 -30.83
CA ARG A 39 25.14 -39.86 -30.69
C ARG A 39 25.73 -38.66 -31.44
N GLY A 40 25.72 -37.50 -30.79
CA GLY A 40 26.75 -36.49 -31.06
C GLY A 40 28.10 -37.14 -30.78
N GLU A 41 29.07 -36.96 -31.67
CA GLU A 41 30.44 -37.40 -31.42
C GLU A 41 30.88 -36.85 -30.07
N ASP A 42 31.09 -37.74 -29.09
CA ASP A 42 31.62 -37.37 -27.78
C ASP A 42 32.93 -36.63 -28.03
N THR A 43 33.02 -35.37 -27.58
CA THR A 43 34.25 -34.61 -27.80
C THR A 43 35.39 -35.24 -27.02
N GLU A 44 36.48 -35.60 -27.72
CA GLU A 44 37.65 -36.16 -27.05
C GLU A 44 38.16 -35.20 -25.98
N PHE A 45 38.31 -35.75 -24.77
CA PHE A 45 38.75 -35.02 -23.59
C PHE A 45 40.11 -34.35 -23.87
N GLY A 46 40.18 -33.04 -23.66
CA GLY A 46 41.40 -32.24 -23.87
C GLY A 46 41.50 -31.54 -25.23
N THR A 47 40.51 -31.69 -26.12
CA THR A 47 40.45 -30.96 -27.39
C THR A 47 40.08 -29.48 -27.16
N ALA A 48 40.49 -28.57 -28.06
CA ALA A 48 40.11 -27.15 -27.99
C ALA A 48 38.58 -26.93 -27.95
N LEU A 49 37.81 -27.79 -28.62
CA LEU A 49 36.34 -27.79 -28.58
C LEU A 49 35.77 -28.17 -27.21
N TRP A 50 36.40 -29.11 -26.50
CA TRP A 50 36.00 -29.49 -25.15
C TRP A 50 36.15 -28.31 -24.19
N TRP A 51 37.29 -27.61 -24.25
CA TRP A 51 37.52 -26.40 -23.46
C TRP A 51 36.56 -25.26 -23.84
N ALA A 52 36.21 -25.12 -25.12
CA ALA A 52 35.23 -24.14 -25.57
C ALA A 52 33.82 -24.44 -24.98
N TYR A 53 33.36 -25.69 -25.02
CA TYR A 53 32.08 -26.08 -24.44
C TYR A 53 32.06 -25.97 -22.91
N ALA A 54 33.18 -26.29 -22.24
CA ALA A 54 33.32 -26.13 -20.80
C ALA A 54 33.27 -24.64 -20.40
N ALA A 55 33.99 -23.78 -21.14
CA ALA A 55 33.97 -22.32 -20.92
C ALA A 55 32.59 -21.73 -21.19
N PHE A 56 31.90 -22.18 -22.24
CA PHE A 56 30.54 -21.74 -22.54
C PHE A 56 29.54 -22.18 -21.47
N SER A 57 29.63 -23.42 -21.00
CA SER A 57 28.84 -23.94 -19.88
C SER A 57 29.05 -23.12 -18.61
N ALA A 58 30.30 -22.79 -18.27
CA ALA A 58 30.61 -21.94 -17.12
C ALA A 58 30.01 -20.53 -17.26
N LEU A 59 30.09 -19.93 -18.46
CA LEU A 59 29.47 -18.64 -18.76
C LEU A 59 27.95 -18.69 -18.60
N LEU A 60 27.30 -19.77 -19.07
CA LEU A 60 25.85 -19.95 -18.92
C LEU A 60 25.44 -20.02 -17.45
N VAL A 61 26.18 -20.75 -16.61
CA VAL A 61 25.90 -20.82 -15.16
C VAL A 61 26.02 -19.45 -14.51
N LEU A 62 27.08 -18.69 -14.84
CA LEU A 62 27.26 -17.34 -14.31
C LEU A 62 26.16 -16.38 -14.78
N LEU A 63 25.77 -16.45 -16.05
CA LEU A 63 24.70 -15.63 -16.61
C LEU A 63 23.36 -15.98 -15.96
N ALA A 64 23.03 -17.26 -15.80
CA ALA A 64 21.84 -17.72 -15.10
C ALA A 64 21.84 -17.17 -13.66
N GLY A 65 22.96 -17.28 -12.96
CA GLY A 65 23.10 -16.77 -11.60
C GLY A 65 22.86 -15.26 -11.49
N ILE A 66 23.46 -14.48 -12.39
CA ILE A 66 23.26 -13.03 -12.43
C ILE A 66 21.79 -12.70 -12.73
N MET A 67 21.16 -13.37 -13.71
CA MET A 67 19.76 -13.11 -14.07
C MET A 67 18.80 -13.50 -12.95
N SER A 68 19.00 -14.66 -12.33
CA SER A 68 18.20 -15.15 -11.21
C SER A 68 18.33 -14.25 -9.98
N GLY A 69 19.56 -13.88 -9.62
CA GLY A 69 19.84 -12.94 -8.54
C GLY A 69 19.23 -11.56 -8.78
N LEU A 70 19.41 -10.98 -9.97
CA LEU A 70 18.80 -9.70 -10.34
C LEU A 70 17.28 -9.75 -10.39
N THR A 71 16.68 -10.89 -10.76
CA THR A 71 15.23 -11.05 -10.72
C THR A 71 14.73 -10.86 -9.30
N LEU A 72 15.30 -11.58 -8.33
CA LEU A 72 14.91 -11.43 -6.93
C LEU A 72 15.26 -10.04 -6.37
N GLY A 73 16.47 -9.55 -6.65
CA GLY A 73 16.98 -8.29 -6.09
C GLY A 73 16.32 -7.03 -6.64
N LEU A 74 15.94 -7.00 -7.92
CA LEU A 74 15.26 -5.84 -8.52
C LEU A 74 13.74 -5.89 -8.33
N MET A 75 13.14 -7.09 -8.26
CA MET A 75 11.70 -7.22 -8.02
C MET A 75 11.33 -7.00 -6.55
N SER A 76 12.26 -7.16 -5.62
CA SER A 76 12.04 -6.84 -4.20
C SER A 76 12.11 -5.34 -3.90
N LEU A 77 12.65 -4.53 -4.81
CA LEU A 77 12.75 -3.08 -4.67
C LEU A 77 11.53 -2.41 -5.28
N GLY A 78 10.61 -1.92 -4.45
CA GLY A 78 9.45 -1.17 -4.92
C GLY A 78 9.84 0.21 -5.49
N PRO A 79 9.09 0.77 -6.46
CA PRO A 79 9.31 2.14 -6.93
C PRO A 79 9.23 3.19 -5.81
N VAL A 80 8.34 2.97 -4.83
CA VAL A 80 8.17 3.85 -3.66
C VAL A 80 9.35 3.70 -2.70
N ASP A 81 9.83 2.48 -2.45
CA ASP A 81 11.00 2.25 -1.59
C ASP A 81 12.25 2.90 -2.20
N LEU A 82 12.43 2.80 -3.52
CA LEU A 82 13.49 3.49 -4.24
C LEU A 82 13.36 5.01 -4.14
N GLU A 83 12.15 5.56 -4.24
CA GLU A 83 11.94 7.00 -4.10
C GLU A 83 12.19 7.50 -2.67
N ILE A 84 11.82 6.71 -1.66
CA ILE A 84 12.18 6.97 -0.25
C ILE A 84 13.70 6.99 -0.13
N LEU A 85 14.39 5.97 -0.65
CA LEU A 85 15.84 5.86 -0.55
C LEU A 85 16.59 6.99 -1.27
N MET A 86 16.05 7.51 -2.38
CA MET A 86 16.58 8.69 -3.06
C MET A 86 16.49 9.97 -2.20
N ARG A 87 15.56 10.03 -1.24
CA ARG A 87 15.37 11.20 -0.37
C ARG A 87 16.09 11.04 0.98
N SER A 88 16.05 9.85 1.57
CA SER A 88 16.52 9.59 2.94
C SER A 88 17.79 8.74 3.06
N GLY A 89 18.27 8.12 1.97
CA GLY A 89 19.44 7.25 1.98
C GLY A 89 20.78 8.00 2.03
N THR A 90 21.86 7.23 2.09
CA THR A 90 23.24 7.75 1.93
C THR A 90 23.50 8.20 0.49
N ASP A 91 24.53 9.01 0.25
CA ASP A 91 24.83 9.51 -1.10
C ASP A 91 25.07 8.40 -2.14
N ALA A 92 25.67 7.29 -1.70
CA ALA A 92 25.84 6.10 -2.53
C ALA A 92 24.50 5.42 -2.87
N GLU A 93 23.63 5.22 -1.86
CA GLU A 93 22.30 4.62 -2.06
C GLU A 93 21.40 5.49 -2.94
N LYS A 94 21.49 6.83 -2.80
CA LYS A 94 20.75 7.77 -3.66
C LYS A 94 21.13 7.61 -5.13
N ALA A 95 22.44 7.53 -5.42
CA ALA A 95 22.92 7.34 -6.79
C ALA A 95 22.51 5.97 -7.36
N GLN A 96 22.59 4.92 -6.55
CA GLN A 96 22.16 3.56 -6.93
C GLN A 96 20.66 3.49 -7.21
N ALA A 97 19.84 4.05 -6.32
CA ALA A 97 18.39 4.07 -6.47
C ALA A 97 17.95 4.86 -7.72
N ALA A 98 18.58 6.01 -7.98
CA ALA A 98 18.31 6.82 -9.16
C ALA A 98 18.63 6.08 -10.48
N ALA A 99 19.70 5.28 -10.50
CA ALA A 99 20.08 4.52 -11.68
C ALA A 99 19.10 3.37 -12.00
N ILE A 100 18.60 2.69 -10.96
CA ILE A 100 17.74 1.50 -11.05
C ILE A 100 16.26 1.87 -11.30
N LEU A 101 15.77 2.96 -10.71
CA LEU A 101 14.37 3.40 -10.79
C LEU A 101 13.73 3.33 -12.19
N PRO A 102 14.35 3.83 -13.29
CA PRO A 102 13.73 3.77 -14.61
C PRO A 102 13.50 2.34 -15.13
N VAL A 103 14.29 1.39 -14.67
CA VAL A 103 14.19 -0.03 -15.06
C VAL A 103 13.05 -0.70 -14.28
N VAL A 104 13.02 -0.49 -12.95
CA VAL A 104 12.01 -1.06 -12.05
C VAL A 104 10.61 -0.50 -12.30
N LYS A 105 10.50 0.75 -12.77
CA LYS A 105 9.21 1.33 -13.20
C LYS A 105 8.46 0.50 -14.24
N LYS A 106 9.18 -0.30 -15.04
CA LYS A 106 8.59 -1.22 -16.02
C LYS A 106 8.58 -2.65 -15.47
N GLN A 107 7.97 -2.85 -14.29
CA GLN A 107 8.11 -4.06 -13.47
C GLN A 107 7.77 -5.35 -14.24
N HIS A 108 6.62 -5.42 -14.93
CA HIS A 108 6.25 -6.62 -15.69
C HIS A 108 7.18 -6.89 -16.88
N GLN A 109 7.59 -5.86 -17.62
CA GLN A 109 8.55 -6.03 -18.72
C GLN A 109 9.91 -6.51 -18.21
N LEU A 110 10.39 -5.93 -17.10
CA LEU A 110 11.64 -6.32 -16.45
C LEU A 110 11.57 -7.77 -15.95
N LEU A 111 10.48 -8.15 -15.28
CA LEU A 111 10.24 -9.52 -14.81
C LEU A 111 10.32 -10.52 -15.95
N VAL A 112 9.56 -10.30 -17.03
CA VAL A 112 9.52 -11.22 -18.18
C VAL A 112 10.89 -11.31 -18.85
N THR A 113 11.60 -10.18 -18.99
CA THR A 113 12.94 -10.13 -19.58
C THR A 113 13.93 -11.01 -18.80
N LEU A 114 14.04 -10.80 -17.48
CA LEU A 114 15.01 -11.49 -16.65
C LEU A 114 14.68 -12.99 -16.54
N LEU A 115 13.39 -13.33 -16.40
CA LEU A 115 12.95 -14.73 -16.40
C LEU A 115 13.22 -15.43 -17.72
N LEU A 116 12.97 -14.77 -18.86
CA LEU A 116 13.26 -15.34 -20.18
C LEU A 116 14.76 -15.65 -20.33
N CYS A 117 15.62 -14.69 -20.01
CA CYS A 117 17.06 -14.88 -20.11
C CYS A 117 17.60 -15.92 -19.12
N ASN A 118 17.04 -15.95 -17.92
CA ASN A 118 17.37 -16.99 -16.94
C ASN A 118 16.98 -18.39 -17.44
N ALA A 119 15.74 -18.54 -17.94
CA ALA A 119 15.25 -19.81 -18.49
C ALA A 119 16.09 -20.26 -19.69
N CYS A 120 16.42 -19.35 -20.62
CA CYS A 120 17.30 -19.68 -21.73
C CYS A 120 18.67 -20.18 -21.28
N ALA A 121 19.27 -19.56 -20.26
CA ALA A 121 20.58 -19.98 -19.75
C ALA A 121 20.51 -21.35 -19.04
N MET A 122 19.46 -21.58 -18.25
CA MET A 122 19.24 -22.85 -17.53
C MET A 122 18.95 -24.02 -18.47
N GLU A 123 18.17 -23.82 -19.52
CA GLU A 123 17.84 -24.85 -20.51
C GLU A 123 18.99 -25.11 -21.51
N ALA A 124 19.80 -24.09 -21.81
CA ALA A 124 20.96 -24.27 -22.67
C ALA A 124 22.06 -25.12 -22.01
N LEU A 125 22.26 -25.00 -20.69
CA LEU A 125 23.37 -25.64 -20.00
C LEU A 125 23.42 -27.18 -20.15
N PRO A 126 22.33 -27.94 -19.92
CA PRO A 126 22.33 -29.39 -20.13
C PRO A 126 22.73 -29.79 -21.56
N ILE A 127 22.30 -29.01 -22.57
CA ILE A 127 22.58 -29.28 -24.00
C ILE A 127 24.08 -29.21 -24.28
N PHE A 128 24.79 -28.27 -23.65
CA PHE A 128 26.24 -28.15 -23.81
C PHE A 128 27.02 -29.17 -22.96
N LEU A 129 26.52 -29.51 -21.77
CA LEU A 129 27.13 -30.54 -20.92
C LEU A 129 27.00 -31.95 -21.53
N ASP A 130 25.91 -32.23 -22.25
CA ASP A 130 25.69 -33.50 -22.96
C ASP A 130 26.72 -33.74 -24.09
N ARG A 131 27.39 -32.69 -24.58
CA ARG A 131 28.49 -32.81 -25.56
C ARG A 131 29.86 -33.12 -24.95
N ILE A 132 29.97 -32.98 -23.62
CA ILE A 132 31.21 -33.09 -22.84
C ILE A 132 31.21 -34.38 -22.00
N PHE A 133 30.05 -34.71 -21.42
CA PHE A 133 29.87 -35.80 -20.47
C PHE A 133 28.83 -36.79 -20.96
N ASN A 134 28.82 -37.99 -20.37
CA ASN A 134 27.74 -38.94 -20.57
C ASN A 134 26.39 -38.30 -20.19
N PRO A 135 25.29 -38.56 -20.92
CA PRO A 135 23.99 -37.92 -20.69
C PRO A 135 23.49 -37.96 -19.24
N VAL A 136 23.71 -39.07 -18.54
CA VAL A 136 23.30 -39.21 -17.12
C VAL A 136 24.12 -38.27 -16.23
N LEU A 137 25.44 -38.19 -16.47
CA LEU A 137 26.34 -37.32 -15.72
C LEU A 137 26.10 -35.84 -16.07
N ALA A 138 25.83 -35.53 -17.34
CA ALA A 138 25.49 -34.19 -17.80
C ALA A 138 24.25 -33.64 -17.09
N ILE A 139 23.18 -34.46 -16.97
CA ILE A 139 21.97 -34.08 -16.23
C ILE A 139 22.29 -33.82 -14.76
N ILE A 140 22.96 -34.74 -14.07
CA ILE A 140 23.28 -34.60 -12.64
C ILE A 140 24.13 -33.35 -12.37
N LEU A 141 25.16 -33.11 -13.20
CA LEU A 141 26.01 -31.94 -13.09
C LEU A 141 25.24 -30.65 -13.41
N SER A 142 24.42 -30.64 -14.45
CA SER A 142 23.62 -29.47 -14.84
C SER A 142 22.67 -29.03 -13.72
N VAL A 143 21.91 -29.97 -13.13
CA VAL A 143 20.98 -29.68 -12.04
C VAL A 143 21.73 -29.14 -10.82
N THR A 144 22.86 -29.77 -10.48
CA THR A 144 23.68 -29.35 -9.34
C THR A 144 24.22 -27.93 -9.52
N PHE A 145 24.80 -27.62 -10.69
CA PHE A 145 25.36 -26.30 -10.95
C PHE A 145 24.30 -25.21 -11.10
N VAL A 146 23.18 -25.50 -11.75
CA VAL A 146 22.05 -24.56 -11.87
C VAL A 146 21.48 -24.23 -10.50
N LEU A 147 21.19 -25.24 -9.68
CA LEU A 147 20.61 -25.00 -8.36
C LEU A 147 21.59 -24.26 -7.44
N ALA A 148 22.84 -24.71 -7.35
CA ALA A 148 23.81 -24.08 -6.46
C ALA A 148 24.23 -22.68 -6.94
N PHE A 149 24.75 -22.58 -8.16
CA PHE A 149 25.41 -21.38 -8.66
C PHE A 149 24.53 -20.54 -9.60
N GLY A 150 23.52 -21.15 -10.24
CA GLY A 150 22.56 -20.44 -11.09
C GLY A 150 21.37 -19.86 -10.33
N GLU A 151 21.09 -20.32 -9.11
CA GLU A 151 19.88 -19.94 -8.39
C GLU A 151 20.13 -19.61 -6.91
N VAL A 152 20.44 -20.61 -6.08
CA VAL A 152 20.42 -20.47 -4.61
C VAL A 152 21.46 -19.46 -4.11
N ILE A 153 22.73 -19.60 -4.51
CA ILE A 153 23.79 -18.71 -4.04
C ILE A 153 23.57 -17.26 -4.54
N PRO A 154 23.33 -17.01 -5.85
CA PRO A 154 23.09 -15.66 -6.34
C PRO A 154 21.85 -15.00 -5.74
N GLN A 155 20.74 -15.73 -5.60
CA GLN A 155 19.53 -15.20 -4.99
C GLN A 155 19.79 -14.82 -3.52
N ALA A 156 20.47 -15.67 -2.74
CA ALA A 156 20.79 -15.36 -1.35
C ALA A 156 21.64 -14.07 -1.21
N ILE A 157 22.61 -13.86 -2.12
CA ILE A 157 23.42 -12.64 -2.15
C ILE A 157 22.54 -11.42 -2.51
N CYS A 158 21.68 -11.54 -3.53
CA CYS A 158 20.84 -10.44 -4.01
C CYS A 158 19.71 -10.09 -3.05
N THR A 159 19.27 -11.00 -2.17
CA THR A 159 18.32 -10.67 -1.09
C THR A 159 18.91 -9.66 -0.10
N ARG A 160 20.23 -9.70 0.13
CA ARG A 160 20.92 -8.81 1.08
C ARG A 160 21.51 -7.57 0.42
N TYR A 161 22.02 -7.71 -0.81
CA TYR A 161 22.74 -6.65 -1.53
C TYR A 161 22.05 -6.22 -2.83
N GLY A 162 20.72 -6.43 -2.93
CA GLY A 162 19.95 -6.23 -4.16
C GLY A 162 20.08 -4.83 -4.77
N LEU A 163 20.12 -3.78 -3.94
CA LEU A 163 20.33 -2.41 -4.40
C LEU A 163 21.71 -2.22 -5.04
N ALA A 164 22.78 -2.65 -4.36
CA ALA A 164 24.15 -2.47 -4.85
C ALA A 164 24.41 -3.32 -6.10
N VAL A 165 23.98 -4.58 -6.09
CA VAL A 165 24.11 -5.50 -7.23
C VAL A 165 23.28 -5.00 -8.40
N GLY A 166 22.02 -4.61 -8.16
CA GLY A 166 21.13 -4.05 -9.18
C GLY A 166 21.69 -2.80 -9.85
N ALA A 167 22.32 -1.91 -9.07
CA ALA A 167 22.93 -0.69 -9.60
C ALA A 167 24.16 -1.00 -10.44
N SER A 168 25.02 -1.91 -9.97
CA SER A 168 26.24 -2.31 -10.69
C SER A 168 25.93 -2.98 -12.03
N PHE A 169 24.87 -3.80 -12.08
CA PHE A 169 24.43 -4.51 -13.29
C PHE A 169 23.34 -3.77 -14.07
N VAL A 170 23.01 -2.52 -13.75
CA VAL A 170 21.93 -1.78 -14.42
C VAL A 170 22.16 -1.67 -15.93
N TRP A 171 23.42 -1.55 -16.36
CA TRP A 171 23.80 -1.49 -17.77
C TRP A 171 23.50 -2.82 -18.48
N LEU A 172 23.81 -3.96 -17.85
CA LEU A 172 23.53 -5.30 -18.35
C LEU A 172 22.02 -5.51 -18.49
N VAL A 173 21.25 -5.15 -17.47
CA VAL A 173 19.78 -5.26 -17.48
C VAL A 173 19.18 -4.46 -18.63
N ARG A 174 19.66 -3.22 -18.86
CA ARG A 174 19.18 -2.40 -19.98
C ARG A 174 19.46 -3.05 -21.34
N ILE A 175 20.65 -3.62 -21.54
CA ILE A 175 20.98 -4.34 -22.78
C ILE A 175 20.03 -5.52 -22.97
N VAL A 176 19.84 -6.32 -21.93
CA VAL A 176 19.01 -7.53 -21.98
C VAL A 176 17.53 -7.18 -22.22
N MET A 177 17.03 -6.08 -21.63
CA MET A 177 15.69 -5.56 -21.90
C MET A 177 15.49 -5.11 -23.34
N VAL A 178 16.54 -4.58 -24.00
CA VAL A 178 16.48 -4.21 -25.42
C VAL A 178 16.47 -5.47 -26.29
N ILE A 179 17.33 -6.44 -25.99
CA ILE A 179 17.43 -7.71 -26.75
C ILE A 179 16.14 -8.52 -26.62
N ALA A 180 15.60 -8.65 -25.40
CA ALA A 180 14.38 -9.40 -25.13
C ALA A 180 13.11 -8.61 -25.45
N TYR A 181 13.20 -7.33 -25.81
CA TYR A 181 12.06 -6.45 -26.12
C TYR A 181 10.98 -7.08 -27.04
N PRO A 182 11.31 -7.72 -28.19
CA PRO A 182 10.29 -8.23 -29.10
C PRO A 182 9.40 -9.31 -28.48
N ILE A 183 9.92 -10.09 -27.52
CA ILE A 183 9.20 -11.16 -26.84
C ILE A 183 8.61 -10.65 -25.52
N ALA A 184 9.39 -9.89 -24.75
CA ALA A 184 9.02 -9.44 -23.41
C ALA A 184 7.93 -8.35 -23.43
N TYR A 185 7.90 -7.47 -24.44
CA TYR A 185 6.90 -6.42 -24.55
C TYR A 185 5.46 -6.94 -24.69
N PRO A 186 5.11 -7.84 -25.63
CA PRO A 186 3.74 -8.32 -25.77
C PRO A 186 3.27 -9.11 -24.55
N ILE A 187 4.16 -9.94 -23.96
CA ILE A 187 3.85 -10.70 -22.75
C ILE A 187 3.66 -9.76 -21.56
N GLY A 188 4.54 -8.77 -21.39
CA GLY A 188 4.42 -7.75 -20.34
C GLY A 188 3.12 -6.95 -20.44
N LYS A 189 2.75 -6.51 -21.65
CA LYS A 189 1.49 -5.79 -21.89
C LYS A 189 0.25 -6.64 -21.65
N LEU A 190 0.31 -7.94 -21.96
CA LEU A 190 -0.76 -8.87 -21.63
C LEU A 190 -0.90 -9.01 -20.11
N LEU A 191 0.21 -9.08 -19.38
CA LEU A 191 0.23 -9.14 -17.92
C LEU A 191 -0.32 -7.84 -17.29
N ASP A 192 0.08 -6.69 -17.82
CA ASP A 192 -0.45 -5.36 -17.44
C ASP A 192 -1.98 -5.29 -17.61
N PHE A 193 -2.50 -5.86 -18.70
CA PHE A 193 -3.94 -5.87 -18.98
C PHE A 193 -4.71 -6.86 -18.08
N ALA A 194 -4.13 -8.02 -17.79
CA ALA A 194 -4.78 -9.07 -17.02
C ALA A 194 -4.74 -8.84 -15.50
N LEU A 195 -3.65 -8.29 -14.97
CA LEU A 195 -3.44 -8.09 -13.53
C LEU A 195 -3.67 -6.63 -13.08
N GLY A 196 -3.63 -5.66 -13.99
CA GLY A 196 -3.74 -4.24 -13.66
C GLY A 196 -2.48 -3.66 -13.01
N HIS A 197 -2.44 -2.33 -12.86
CA HIS A 197 -1.37 -1.63 -12.15
C HIS A 197 -1.81 -1.37 -10.70
N GLU A 198 -1.24 -2.07 -9.72
CA GLU A 198 -1.31 -1.62 -8.34
C GLU A 198 -0.24 -0.55 -8.12
N SER A 199 -0.63 0.72 -8.16
CA SER A 199 0.24 1.78 -7.65
C SER A 199 0.45 1.55 -6.15
N ALA A 200 1.68 1.28 -5.74
CA ALA A 200 2.11 1.03 -4.37
C ALA A 200 2.04 2.28 -3.47
N LEU A 201 1.00 3.11 -3.62
CA LEU A 201 0.74 4.20 -2.71
C LEU A 201 0.15 3.61 -1.43
N PHE A 202 0.86 3.80 -0.31
CA PHE A 202 0.36 3.39 0.98
C PHE A 202 -0.96 4.11 1.28
N ARG A 203 -2.01 3.33 1.49
CA ARG A 203 -3.29 3.85 2.00
C ARG A 203 -3.11 4.33 3.44
N ARG A 204 -3.97 5.21 3.94
CA ARG A 204 -3.93 5.72 5.33
C ARG A 204 -3.88 4.59 6.36
N ALA A 205 -4.66 3.53 6.17
CA ALA A 205 -4.62 2.34 7.02
C ALA A 205 -3.25 1.63 7.00
N GLN A 206 -2.57 1.56 5.85
CA GLN A 206 -1.22 0.99 5.73
C GLN A 206 -0.17 1.91 6.36
N LEU A 207 -0.31 3.24 6.23
CA LEU A 207 0.53 4.22 6.93
C LEU A 207 0.39 4.08 8.44
N LYS A 208 -0.84 3.96 8.95
CA LYS A 208 -1.10 3.72 10.38
C LYS A 208 -0.50 2.41 10.86
N ALA A 209 -0.64 1.33 10.07
CA ALA A 209 -0.01 0.05 10.36
C ALA A 209 1.52 0.18 10.39
N LEU A 210 2.13 0.88 9.43
CA LEU A 210 3.57 1.09 9.36
C LEU A 210 4.08 1.87 10.58
N VAL A 211 3.38 2.93 10.98
CA VAL A 211 3.67 3.71 12.20
C VAL A 211 3.57 2.83 13.45
N SER A 212 2.55 1.96 13.53
CA SER A 212 2.38 1.04 14.66
C SER A 212 3.50 -0.01 14.76
N ILE A 213 4.00 -0.52 13.63
CA ILE A 213 5.11 -1.48 13.58
C ILE A 213 6.42 -0.81 14.03
N HIS A 214 6.61 0.46 13.67
CA HIS A 214 7.78 1.26 14.07
C HIS A 214 7.68 1.85 15.48
N SER A 215 6.61 1.55 16.22
CA SER A 215 6.51 1.91 17.63
C SER A 215 7.45 1.05 18.46
N LYS A 216 8.20 1.65 19.40
CA LYS A 216 9.05 0.94 20.37
C LYS A 216 8.27 -0.12 21.14
N ALA A 217 6.98 0.14 21.42
CA ALA A 217 6.10 -0.79 22.11
C ALA A 217 5.80 -2.07 21.31
N ALA A 218 5.94 -2.05 19.98
CA ALA A 218 5.71 -3.21 19.13
C ALA A 218 6.88 -4.20 19.13
N GLY A 219 8.06 -3.83 19.65
CA GLY A 219 9.22 -4.72 19.78
C GLY A 219 9.81 -5.20 18.44
N LYS A 220 9.51 -4.52 17.33
CA LYS A 220 9.97 -4.86 15.96
C LYS A 220 11.16 -4.03 15.48
N GLY A 221 11.91 -3.42 16.41
CA GLY A 221 13.08 -2.60 16.09
C GLY A 221 12.77 -1.16 15.67
N GLY A 222 11.55 -0.69 15.95
CA GLY A 222 11.15 0.69 15.70
C GLY A 222 11.71 1.69 16.73
N GLU A 223 11.95 2.93 16.30
CA GLU A 223 12.53 3.98 17.13
C GLU A 223 11.51 4.96 17.72
N LEU A 224 10.24 4.91 17.26
CA LEU A 224 9.21 5.85 17.67
C LEU A 224 8.74 5.58 19.11
N THR A 225 8.69 6.63 19.90
CA THR A 225 8.11 6.61 21.25
C THR A 225 6.59 6.43 21.22
N HIS A 226 5.99 6.11 22.37
CA HIS A 226 4.55 5.96 22.48
C HIS A 226 3.81 7.27 22.16
N ASP A 227 4.35 8.41 22.61
CA ASP A 227 3.77 9.73 22.37
C ASP A 227 3.83 10.10 20.89
N GLU A 228 4.97 9.90 20.23
CA GLU A 228 5.11 10.12 18.77
C GLU A 228 4.13 9.24 17.98
N THR A 229 4.02 7.96 18.35
CA THR A 229 3.08 7.02 17.72
C THR A 229 1.63 7.51 17.87
N THR A 230 1.27 7.99 19.06
CA THR A 230 -0.08 8.48 19.38
C THR A 230 -0.39 9.78 18.65
N ILE A 231 0.56 10.71 18.56
CA ILE A 231 0.41 11.98 17.84
C ILE A 231 0.21 11.70 16.34
N ILE A 232 1.06 10.87 15.73
CA ILE A 232 0.95 10.56 14.29
C ILE A 232 -0.36 9.83 14.01
N SER A 233 -0.73 8.85 14.83
CA SER A 233 -1.99 8.12 14.69
C SER A 233 -3.20 9.05 14.84
N GLY A 234 -3.18 9.94 15.83
CA GLY A 234 -4.24 10.92 16.04
C GLY A 234 -4.37 11.91 14.89
N ALA A 235 -3.25 12.36 14.31
CA ALA A 235 -3.25 13.23 13.14
C ALA A 235 -3.83 12.54 11.89
N LEU A 236 -3.50 11.25 11.67
CA LEU A 236 -4.10 10.46 10.60
C LEU A 236 -5.61 10.28 10.84
N ASP A 237 -6.03 9.98 12.07
CA ASP A 237 -7.45 9.79 12.43
C ASP A 237 -8.27 11.08 12.30
N LEU A 238 -7.69 12.25 12.59
CA LEU A 238 -8.37 13.56 12.50
C LEU A 238 -8.84 13.87 11.07
N THR A 239 -8.17 13.32 10.06
CA THR A 239 -8.55 13.53 8.65
C THR A 239 -9.70 12.65 8.18
N GLU A 240 -9.97 11.52 8.87
CA GLU A 240 -11.08 10.62 8.54
C GLU A 240 -12.32 10.92 9.37
N LYS A 241 -12.13 11.44 10.58
CA LYS A 241 -13.24 11.72 11.49
C LYS A 241 -13.99 12.99 11.13
N THR A 242 -15.29 12.96 11.39
CA THR A 242 -16.22 14.09 11.19
C THR A 242 -16.67 14.72 12.50
N ALA A 243 -17.30 15.89 12.42
CA ALA A 243 -17.89 16.59 13.56
C ALA A 243 -18.85 15.70 14.36
N GLU A 244 -19.67 14.89 13.67
CA GLU A 244 -20.64 13.98 14.28
C GLU A 244 -19.99 12.93 15.19
N GLU A 245 -18.80 12.46 14.84
CA GLU A 245 -18.10 11.41 15.59
C GLU A 245 -17.35 11.93 16.82
N ALA A 246 -17.06 13.24 16.88
CA ALA A 246 -16.35 13.86 17.99
C ALA A 246 -17.22 14.78 18.87
N MET A 247 -18.45 15.09 18.45
CA MET A 247 -19.33 15.99 19.20
C MET A 247 -19.85 15.35 20.48
N THR A 248 -20.17 16.19 21.48
CA THR A 248 -21.01 15.79 22.60
C THR A 248 -22.48 15.91 22.20
N PRO A 249 -23.31 14.86 22.36
CA PRO A 249 -24.74 14.94 22.09
C PRO A 249 -25.42 16.05 22.90
N ILE A 250 -26.40 16.73 22.32
CA ILE A 250 -27.11 17.84 22.97
C ILE A 250 -27.78 17.42 24.28
N GLU A 251 -28.23 16.17 24.38
CA GLU A 251 -28.85 15.56 25.56
C GLU A 251 -27.89 15.41 26.74
N SER A 252 -26.59 15.27 26.45
CA SER A 252 -25.52 15.19 27.44
C SER A 252 -24.83 16.54 27.68
N THR A 253 -25.34 17.62 27.07
CA THR A 253 -24.75 18.95 27.14
C THR A 253 -25.44 19.79 28.21
N PHE A 254 -24.67 20.24 29.21
CA PHE A 254 -25.16 21.22 30.17
C PHE A 254 -25.35 22.58 29.48
N SER A 255 -26.57 23.07 29.45
CA SER A 255 -26.96 24.33 28.79
C SER A 255 -27.97 25.09 29.64
N LEU A 256 -28.04 26.41 29.46
CA LEU A 256 -28.92 27.30 30.22
C LEU A 256 -29.94 27.96 29.31
N ASP A 257 -31.15 28.16 29.84
CA ASP A 257 -32.15 28.97 29.16
C ASP A 257 -31.77 30.45 29.27
N VAL A 258 -32.03 31.23 28.22
CA VAL A 258 -31.81 32.67 28.15
C VAL A 258 -32.56 33.45 29.25
N ASP A 259 -33.70 32.92 29.70
CA ASP A 259 -34.54 33.52 30.73
C ASP A 259 -34.24 32.98 32.14
N SER A 260 -33.31 32.01 32.27
CA SER A 260 -32.89 31.52 33.58
C SER A 260 -32.17 32.61 34.38
N LYS A 261 -32.42 32.62 35.69
CA LYS A 261 -31.83 33.57 36.63
C LYS A 261 -30.48 33.04 37.11
N LEU A 262 -29.48 33.93 37.14
CA LEU A 262 -28.15 33.62 37.67
C LEU A 262 -28.14 33.78 39.20
N ASP A 263 -28.87 32.91 39.88
CA ASP A 263 -28.91 32.82 41.34
C ASP A 263 -27.77 31.95 41.90
N TRP A 264 -27.71 31.83 43.23
CA TRP A 264 -26.68 31.04 43.91
C TRP A 264 -26.67 29.56 43.51
N GLU A 265 -27.84 28.98 43.24
CA GLU A 265 -27.98 27.58 42.84
C GLU A 265 -27.47 27.37 41.40
N THR A 266 -27.86 28.24 40.46
CA THR A 266 -27.46 28.17 39.06
C THR A 266 -25.97 28.43 38.91
N ILE A 267 -25.44 29.48 39.56
CA ILE A 267 -24.00 29.77 39.56
C ILE A 267 -23.22 28.62 40.23
N GLY A 268 -23.71 28.10 41.36
CA GLY A 268 -23.13 26.93 42.02
C GLY A 268 -23.07 25.71 41.10
N THR A 269 -24.13 25.46 40.34
CA THR A 269 -24.20 24.37 39.36
C THR A 269 -23.20 24.57 38.22
N ILE A 270 -23.09 25.79 37.66
CA ILE A 270 -22.11 26.10 36.61
C ILE A 270 -20.69 25.83 37.10
N LEU A 271 -20.35 26.28 38.32
CA LEU A 271 -19.03 26.10 38.91
C LEU A 271 -18.74 24.62 39.21
N ALA A 272 -19.71 23.88 39.74
CA ALA A 272 -19.58 22.44 40.02
C ALA A 272 -19.35 21.61 38.74
N ARG A 273 -19.91 22.03 37.59
CA ARG A 273 -19.67 21.38 36.29
C ARG A 273 -18.27 21.64 35.74
N GLY A 274 -17.61 22.74 36.12
CA GLY A 274 -16.22 23.05 35.75
C GLY A 274 -15.98 23.40 34.28
N HIS A 275 -17.02 23.57 33.46
CA HIS A 275 -16.87 23.97 32.06
C HIS A 275 -16.63 25.47 31.94
N SER A 276 -15.70 25.90 31.07
CA SER A 276 -15.45 27.34 30.85
C SER A 276 -16.49 28.04 29.97
N ARG A 277 -17.30 27.25 29.24
CA ARG A 277 -18.17 27.66 28.14
C ARG A 277 -19.50 26.91 28.27
N VAL A 278 -20.59 27.63 28.47
CA VAL A 278 -21.93 27.06 28.65
C VAL A 278 -22.83 27.51 27.51
N PRO A 279 -23.37 26.60 26.68
CA PRO A 279 -24.35 26.96 25.66
C PRO A 279 -25.60 27.59 26.28
N VAL A 280 -26.11 28.63 25.63
CA VAL A 280 -27.38 29.28 25.99
C VAL A 280 -28.39 29.00 24.90
N TYR A 281 -29.58 28.54 25.28
CA TYR A 281 -30.70 28.27 24.38
C TYR A 281 -31.90 29.17 24.70
N SER A 282 -32.87 29.22 23.79
CA SER A 282 -34.14 29.92 24.03
C SER A 282 -35.30 28.99 23.73
N GLY A 283 -36.12 28.72 24.75
CA GLY A 283 -37.30 27.87 24.69
C GLY A 283 -36.98 26.38 24.57
N ASN A 284 -36.41 25.94 23.45
CA ASN A 284 -36.03 24.54 23.24
C ASN A 284 -34.50 24.37 23.42
N PRO A 285 -34.02 23.37 24.19
CA PRO A 285 -32.58 23.08 24.32
C PRO A 285 -31.84 22.88 23.00
N ARG A 286 -32.54 22.46 21.93
CA ARG A 286 -31.97 22.35 20.57
C ARG A 286 -31.76 23.71 19.89
N ASN A 287 -32.42 24.76 20.37
CA ASN A 287 -32.32 26.11 19.84
C ASN A 287 -31.23 26.92 20.56
N VAL A 288 -29.97 26.51 20.34
CA VAL A 288 -28.80 27.20 20.91
C VAL A 288 -28.60 28.55 20.21
N ILE A 289 -28.74 29.64 20.97
CA ILE A 289 -28.61 31.02 20.48
C ILE A 289 -27.16 31.52 20.59
N GLY A 290 -26.38 31.00 21.53
CA GLY A 290 -25.01 31.42 21.74
C GLY A 290 -24.33 30.72 22.91
N LEU A 291 -23.31 31.39 23.45
CA LEU A 291 -22.42 30.86 24.46
C LEU A 291 -22.17 31.86 25.59
N LEU A 292 -22.39 31.42 26.82
CA LEU A 292 -21.98 32.12 28.03
C LEU A 292 -20.55 31.70 28.41
N LEU A 293 -19.67 32.68 28.61
CA LEU A 293 -18.36 32.44 29.19
C LEU A 293 -18.45 32.53 30.71
N VAL A 294 -17.99 31.51 31.43
CA VAL A 294 -18.07 31.49 32.90
C VAL A 294 -17.31 32.66 33.54
N LYS A 295 -16.23 33.13 32.93
CA LYS A 295 -15.52 34.33 33.40
C LYS A 295 -16.38 35.60 33.40
N SER A 296 -17.42 35.68 32.57
CA SER A 296 -18.35 36.82 32.58
C SER A 296 -19.24 36.84 33.82
N LEU A 297 -19.34 35.73 34.56
CA LEU A 297 -20.08 35.66 35.81
C LEU A 297 -19.35 36.35 36.97
N LEU A 298 -18.05 36.66 36.83
CA LEU A 298 -17.29 37.39 37.85
C LEU A 298 -17.84 38.80 38.12
N THR A 299 -18.53 39.39 37.14
CA THR A 299 -19.15 40.72 37.27
C THR A 299 -20.62 40.66 37.67
N VAL A 300 -21.17 39.46 37.85
CA VAL A 300 -22.59 39.23 38.16
C VAL A 300 -22.74 39.00 39.66
N ARG A 301 -23.76 39.61 40.26
CA ARG A 301 -24.11 39.41 41.66
C ARG A 301 -25.33 38.50 41.76
N ALA A 302 -25.20 37.39 42.48
CA ALA A 302 -26.27 36.41 42.63
C ALA A 302 -27.51 36.98 43.32
N GLU A 303 -27.34 37.96 44.23
CA GLU A 303 -28.45 38.62 44.93
C GLU A 303 -29.42 39.39 44.00
N ILE A 304 -28.98 39.74 42.79
CA ILE A 304 -29.77 40.53 41.83
C ILE A 304 -30.62 39.60 40.94
N GLU A 305 -30.36 38.29 40.96
CA GLU A 305 -31.03 37.29 40.11
C GLU A 305 -31.04 37.69 38.63
N THR A 306 -29.93 38.24 38.13
CA THR A 306 -29.84 38.73 36.76
C THR A 306 -30.14 37.61 35.77
N PRO A 307 -31.01 37.83 34.77
CA PRO A 307 -31.27 36.82 33.75
C PRO A 307 -30.01 36.60 32.89
N VAL A 308 -29.84 35.39 32.36
CA VAL A 308 -28.71 35.05 31.46
C VAL A 308 -28.66 35.98 30.23
N SER A 309 -29.82 36.42 29.74
CA SER A 309 -29.97 37.40 28.66
C SER A 309 -29.29 38.74 28.90
N ALA A 310 -29.15 39.17 30.17
CA ALA A 310 -28.50 40.43 30.55
C ALA A 310 -26.96 40.33 30.56
N VAL A 311 -26.41 39.12 30.43
CA VAL A 311 -24.96 38.89 30.39
C VAL A 311 -24.49 38.77 28.94
N SER A 312 -23.24 39.11 28.66
CA SER A 312 -22.66 39.03 27.31
C SER A 312 -22.66 37.59 26.77
N ILE A 313 -23.64 37.27 25.91
CA ILE A 313 -23.71 36.03 25.15
C ILE A 313 -22.86 36.18 23.87
N ARG A 314 -21.88 35.29 23.68
CA ARG A 314 -21.04 35.24 22.47
C ARG A 314 -21.69 34.37 21.39
N ARG A 315 -21.47 34.72 20.13
CA ARG A 315 -21.91 33.89 19.00
C ARG A 315 -21.11 32.59 18.96
N ILE A 316 -21.81 31.48 18.72
CA ILE A 316 -21.22 30.17 18.49
C ILE A 316 -21.23 29.88 16.98
N PRO A 317 -20.09 29.51 16.35
CA PRO A 317 -20.08 29.08 14.96
C PRO A 317 -20.88 27.78 14.82
N ARG A 318 -21.62 27.65 13.73
CA ARG A 318 -22.38 26.44 13.39
C ARG A 318 -21.63 25.68 12.31
N VAL A 319 -21.32 24.41 12.56
CA VAL A 319 -20.62 23.53 11.63
C VAL A 319 -21.53 22.36 11.25
N PRO A 320 -21.53 21.91 9.99
CA PRO A 320 -22.34 20.77 9.60
C PRO A 320 -21.76 19.46 10.16
N SER A 321 -22.62 18.46 10.38
CA SER A 321 -22.25 17.19 11.01
C SER A 321 -21.21 16.38 10.24
N ASP A 322 -21.19 16.53 8.91
CA ASP A 322 -20.25 15.90 7.98
C ASP A 322 -18.93 16.65 7.81
N MET A 323 -18.74 17.80 8.48
CA MET A 323 -17.49 18.57 8.39
C MET A 323 -16.31 17.77 8.97
N PRO A 324 -15.20 17.60 8.23
CA PRO A 324 -14.00 16.95 8.74
C PRO A 324 -13.43 17.68 9.97
N LEU A 325 -12.93 16.92 10.95
CA LEU A 325 -12.36 17.53 12.17
C LEU A 325 -11.15 18.40 11.89
N TYR A 326 -10.37 18.10 10.84
CA TYR A 326 -9.24 18.93 10.41
C TYR A 326 -9.70 20.35 10.04
N ASP A 327 -10.83 20.50 9.37
CA ASP A 327 -11.36 21.81 9.00
C ASP A 327 -11.88 22.57 10.23
N ILE A 328 -12.49 21.86 11.18
CA ILE A 328 -12.93 22.46 12.45
C ILE A 328 -11.72 22.95 13.26
N LEU A 329 -10.63 22.17 13.30
CA LEU A 329 -9.39 22.59 13.95
C LEU A 329 -8.84 23.88 13.32
N ASN A 330 -8.84 23.97 11.99
CA ASN A 330 -8.43 25.19 11.27
C ASN A 330 -9.33 26.38 11.62
N GLU A 331 -10.65 26.20 11.73
CA GLU A 331 -11.56 27.26 12.17
C GLU A 331 -11.28 27.72 13.61
N PHE A 332 -10.98 26.79 14.53
CA PHE A 332 -10.61 27.14 15.90
C PHE A 332 -9.25 27.85 16.00
N GLN A 333 -8.27 27.48 15.16
CA GLN A 333 -6.96 28.12 15.11
C GLN A 333 -7.01 29.60 14.65
N LYS A 334 -8.04 30.00 13.90
CA LYS A 334 -8.27 31.42 13.55
C LYS A 334 -8.62 32.29 14.77
N GLY A 335 -8.88 31.69 15.94
CA GLY A 335 -9.05 32.38 17.22
C GLY A 335 -10.45 32.95 17.48
N GLY A 336 -11.43 32.69 16.61
CA GLY A 336 -12.80 33.22 16.74
C GLY A 336 -13.65 32.50 17.78
N SER A 337 -13.44 31.19 17.98
CA SER A 337 -14.15 30.36 18.96
C SER A 337 -13.35 29.09 19.28
N HIS A 338 -13.62 28.49 20.45
CA HIS A 338 -13.09 27.17 20.85
C HIS A 338 -14.22 26.14 21.07
N MET A 339 -15.42 26.47 20.60
CA MET A 339 -16.60 25.62 20.64
C MET A 339 -17.44 25.92 19.40
N ALA A 340 -18.01 24.90 18.79
CA ALA A 340 -18.91 25.01 17.66
C ALA A 340 -20.19 24.20 17.93
N ALA A 341 -21.32 24.69 17.44
CA ALA A 341 -22.56 23.96 17.46
C ALA A 341 -22.63 23.09 16.19
N VAL A 342 -22.72 21.78 16.37
CA VAL A 342 -22.88 20.86 15.24
C VAL A 342 -24.34 20.81 14.83
N VAL A 343 -24.61 21.06 13.55
CA VAL A 343 -25.95 21.03 12.98
C VAL A 343 -26.05 19.90 11.97
N LYS A 344 -27.19 19.19 11.96
CA LYS A 344 -27.45 18.17 10.94
C LYS A 344 -27.46 18.86 9.58
N ALA A 345 -26.62 18.41 8.65
CA ALA A 345 -26.58 18.98 7.31
C ALA A 345 -27.98 18.92 6.68
N LYS A 346 -28.50 20.06 6.21
CA LYS A 346 -29.70 20.03 5.35
C LYS A 346 -29.28 19.36 4.05
N PRO A 347 -29.99 18.31 3.58
CA PRO A 347 -29.69 17.72 2.28
C PRO A 347 -29.81 18.82 1.21
N LYS A 348 -28.82 18.90 0.31
CA LYS A 348 -28.77 19.88 -0.79
C LYS A 348 -29.98 19.86 -1.74
N ASN A 349 -30.94 18.95 -1.54
CA ASN A 349 -32.14 18.75 -2.35
C ASN A 349 -33.44 18.84 -1.53
N ALA A 350 -33.57 19.78 -0.59
CA ALA A 350 -34.90 20.14 -0.07
C ALA A 350 -35.50 21.21 -1.01
N PRO A 351 -36.67 20.99 -1.63
CA PRO A 351 -37.34 22.05 -2.38
C PRO A 351 -37.58 23.25 -1.45
N PRO A 352 -37.54 24.49 -1.96
CA PRO A 352 -37.80 25.67 -1.14
C PRO A 352 -39.16 25.50 -0.48
N HIS A 353 -39.23 25.66 0.85
CA HIS A 353 -40.51 25.80 1.52
C HIS A 353 -41.21 27.01 0.92
N ASP A 354 -42.34 26.74 0.27
CA ASP A 354 -43.20 27.74 -0.34
C ASP A 354 -43.62 28.77 0.70
N LYS A 355 -43.20 30.02 0.46
CA LYS A 355 -43.71 31.18 1.19
C LYS A 355 -44.96 31.65 0.45
N THR A 356 -46.07 31.00 0.73
CA THR A 356 -47.40 31.57 0.50
C THR A 356 -48.23 31.35 1.74
N GLU A 357 -48.17 32.31 2.66
CA GLU A 357 -49.41 32.74 3.29
C GLU A 357 -50.37 33.19 2.19
N PRO A 358 -51.68 32.99 2.41
CA PRO A 358 -52.59 34.09 2.22
C PRO A 358 -53.18 34.47 3.57
N GLU A 359 -52.89 35.69 3.96
CA GLU A 359 -53.78 36.53 4.72
C GLU A 359 -55.16 36.53 4.03
N HIS A 360 -56.19 35.95 4.66
CA HIS A 360 -57.58 36.40 4.51
C HIS A 360 -58.49 35.83 5.63
N ALA A 361 -58.94 36.75 6.47
CA ALA A 361 -60.30 36.92 7.01
C ALA A 361 -61.15 35.67 7.34
N GLY A 362 -61.46 35.54 8.63
CA GLY A 362 -62.49 34.67 9.21
C GLY A 362 -62.41 34.69 10.72
#